data_AF-H8Y1S0-F1
#
_entry.id   AF-H8Y1S0-F1
#
_cell.length_a   1.000
_cell.length_b   1.000
_cell.length_c   1.000
_cell.angle_alpha   90.00
_cell.angle_beta   90.00
_cell.angle_gamma   90.00
#
_symmetry.space_group_name_H-M   'P 1'
#
loop_
_entity.id
_entity.type
_entity.pdbx_description
1 polymer ?
#
loop_
_entity_poly.entity_id
_entity_poly.type
_entity_poly.pdbx_seq_one_letter_code
_entity_poly.pdbx_strand_id
1 'polypeptide(L)' 'HALCRRCGRRSLHIQKHTCSSCGYPAAKTRKYNWS' A
#
# COMPACT_ATOMS: atom_id res chain seq x y z
N HIS A 1 8.89 -5.71 3.91
CA HIS A 1 7.58 -5.55 3.24
C HIS A 1 7.10 -6.89 2.69
N ALA A 2 5.80 -7.17 2.78
CA ALA A 2 5.12 -8.35 2.25
C ALA A 2 4.29 -7.99 1.00
N LEU A 3 3.73 -9.00 0.33
CA LEU A 3 2.78 -8.82 -0.77
C LEU A 3 1.50 -8.13 -0.27
N CYS A 4 1.10 -7.06 -0.96
CA CYS A 4 -0.17 -6.40 -0.71
C CYS A 4 -1.30 -7.11 -1.44
N ARG A 5 -2.37 -7.48 -0.72
CA ARG A 5 -3.56 -8.13 -1.30
C ARG A 5 -4.31 -7.28 -2.33
N ARG A 6 -4.17 -5.95 -2.29
CA ARG A 6 -4.85 -5.06 -3.23
C ARG A 6 -4.05 -4.83 -4.52
N CYS A 7 -2.77 -4.47 -4.40
CA CYS A 7 -1.96 -4.08 -5.56
C CYS A 7 -0.95 -5.13 -6.02
N GLY A 8 -0.83 -6.27 -5.34
CA GLY A 8 0.10 -7.35 -5.70
C GLY A 8 1.59 -7.01 -5.53
N ARG A 9 1.93 -5.78 -5.14
CA ARG A 9 3.31 -5.34 -4.93
C ARG A 9 3.81 -5.73 -3.54
N ARG A 10 5.12 -6.00 -3.42
CA ARG A 10 5.78 -6.26 -2.12
C ARG A 10 6.00 -4.96 -1.32
N SER A 11 4.92 -4.25 -1.07
CA SER A 11 4.91 -2.91 -0.46
C SER A 11 4.05 -2.86 0.80
N LEU A 12 3.54 -3.99 1.29
CA LEU A 12 2.82 -4.07 2.55
C LEU A 12 3.79 -4.05 3.72
N HIS A 13 3.67 -3.07 4.60
CA HIS A 13 4.41 -3.03 5.85
C HIS A 13 3.76 -4.00 6.84
N ILE A 14 4.53 -4.98 7.34
CA ILE A 14 3.96 -6.06 8.17
C ILE A 14 3.55 -5.52 9.54
N GLN A 15 4.42 -4.79 10.23
CA GLN A 15 4.13 -4.30 11.59
C GLN A 15 3.00 -3.26 11.62
N LYS A 16 3.00 -2.31 10.69
CA LYS A 16 1.98 -1.25 10.58
C LYS A 16 0.74 -1.67 9.80
N HIS A 17 0.76 -2.83 9.15
CA HIS A 17 -0.28 -3.30 8.25
C HIS A 17 -0.68 -2.31 7.13
N THR A 18 0.23 -1.41 6.73
CA THR A 18 -0.03 -0.38 5.71
C THR A 18 0.78 -0.59 4.43
N CYS A 19 0.17 -0.39 3.27
CA CYS A 19 0.85 -0.48 1.98
C CYS A 19 1.37 0.88 1.53
N SER A 20 2.67 0.99 1.29
CA SER A 20 3.28 2.22 0.78
C SER A 20 2.92 2.50 -0.68
N SER A 21 2.55 1.52 -1.48
CA SER A 21 2.22 1.76 -2.89
C SER A 21 0.78 2.24 -3.07
N CYS A 22 -0.20 1.48 -2.57
CA CYS A 22 -1.62 1.78 -2.78
C CYS A 22 -2.35 2.36 -1.57
N GLY A 23 -1.71 2.46 -0.39
CA GLY A 23 -2.35 2.94 0.83
C GLY A 23 -3.25 1.94 1.55
N TYR A 24 -3.34 0.68 1.10
CA TYR A 24 -4.09 -0.38 1.81
C TYR A 24 -3.72 -0.38 3.30
N PRO A 25 -4.69 -0.40 4.24
CA PRO A 25 -6.11 -0.73 4.09
C PRO A 25 -7.05 0.42 3.69
N ALA A 26 -6.56 1.65 3.52
CA ALA A 26 -7.43 2.81 3.21
C ALA A 26 -8.36 2.54 2.02
N ALA A 27 -9.59 3.06 2.02
CA ALA A 27 -10.54 2.80 0.93
C ALA A 27 -10.06 3.38 -0.41
N LYS A 28 -9.47 4.57 -0.38
CA LYS A 28 -8.93 5.26 -1.57
C LYS A 28 -7.53 4.78 -1.89
N THR A 29 -7.25 4.60 -3.17
CA THR A 29 -5.89 4.31 -3.64
C THR A 29 -5.01 5.53 -3.44
N ARG A 30 -3.87 5.35 -2.76
CA ARG A 30 -2.87 6.38 -2.57
C ARG A 30 -2.30 6.81 -3.93
N LYS A 31 -2.55 8.06 -4.31
CA LYS A 31 -1.95 8.74 -5.48
C LYS A 31 -1.45 10.10 -5.00
N TYR A 32 -0.21 10.44 -5.35
CA TYR A 32 0.35 11.76 -5.12
C TYR A 32 0.41 12.53 -6.45
N ASN A 33 0.15 13.83 -6.41
CA ASN A 33 0.24 14.70 -7.60
C ASN A 33 1.67 15.16 -7.91
N TRP A 34 2.59 14.90 -6.97
CA TRP A 34 4.02 15.16 -7.09
C TRP A 34 4.82 13.89 -7.43
N SER A 35 4.12 12.81 -7.76
CA SER A 35 4.75 11.60 -8.28
C SER A 35 4.95 11.69 -9.78
#